data_AF-A0A3D2LA51-F1
#
_entry.id   AF-A0A3D2LA51-F1
#
_cell.length_a   1.000
_cell.length_b   1.000
_cell.length_c   1.000
_cell.angle_alpha   90.00
_cell.angle_beta   90.00
_cell.angle_gamma   90.00
#
_symmetry.space_group_name_H-M   'P 1'
#
loop_
_entity.id
_entity.type
_entity.pdbx_description
1 polymer ?
#
loop_
_entity_poly.entity_id
_entity_poly.type
_entity_poly.pdbx_seq_one_letter_code
_entity_poly.pdbx_strand_id
1 'polypeptide(L)'
;QYEIQRAAGEGFNLSYDWFGRSSRPANSALTQHFAQVLEQNGLIEERTSKQVYSVDDGRFLPDRYVEGTCPTCGFEKARGDQCDNCGRLLDPVDLIDPYSSVSGSKNIEIRDTNHLYLLQTQMQDKIRDWVNSKGAQWPGLAVSIANKWLDEGLIARAITRDLSWGVPVLDADGNPRPGYEDKVFYVWFDAPIEYIAATQEWAEATGN
;
A
#
# COMPACT_ATOMS: atom_id res chain seq x y z
N GLN A 1 -7.65 -2.48 19.88
CA GLN A 1 -6.33 -3.04 19.53
C GLN A 1 -5.20 -2.14 20.00
N TYR A 2 -5.22 -0.82 19.71
CA TYR A 2 -4.19 0.14 20.19
C TYR A 2 -3.88 0.05 21.69
N GLU A 3 -4.89 0.18 22.56
CA GLU A 3 -4.68 0.14 24.02
C GLU A 3 -4.06 -1.18 24.51
N ILE A 4 -4.41 -2.29 23.86
CA ILE A 4 -3.87 -3.62 24.19
C ILE A 4 -2.38 -3.68 23.84
N GLN A 5 -1.98 -3.16 22.68
CA GLN A 5 -0.57 -3.12 22.25
C GLN A 5 0.26 -2.19 23.12
N ARG A 6 -0.29 -1.01 23.45
CA ARG A 6 0.33 -0.07 24.38
C ARG A 6 0.56 -0.71 25.75
N ALA A 7 -0.48 -1.28 26.35
CA ALA A 7 -0.41 -1.95 27.64
C ALA A 7 0.55 -3.14 27.63
N ALA A 8 0.64 -3.88 26.53
CA ALA A 8 1.63 -4.95 26.39
C ALA A 8 3.06 -4.40 26.41
N GLY A 9 3.34 -3.32 25.66
CA GLY A 9 4.65 -2.66 25.69
C GLY A 9 5.03 -2.15 27.08
N GLU A 10 4.08 -1.53 27.78
CA GLU A 10 4.25 -1.11 29.18
C GLU A 10 4.51 -2.32 30.10
N GLY A 11 3.78 -3.43 29.91
CA GLY A 11 3.98 -4.67 30.67
C GLY A 11 5.33 -5.35 30.45
N PHE A 12 5.96 -5.15 29.29
CA PHE A 12 7.33 -5.57 29.00
C PHE A 12 8.38 -4.52 29.41
N ASN A 13 7.98 -3.43 30.09
CA ASN A 13 8.83 -2.30 30.49
C ASN A 13 9.53 -1.62 29.30
N LEU A 14 8.86 -1.51 28.15
CA LEU A 14 9.35 -0.73 27.02
C LEU A 14 9.07 0.76 27.28
N SER A 15 10.13 1.56 27.38
CA SER A 15 10.07 2.98 27.77
C SER A 15 9.97 3.92 26.56
N TYR A 16 8.84 3.89 25.86
CA TYR A 16 8.59 4.82 24.76
C TYR A 16 8.28 6.23 25.30
N ASP A 17 8.93 7.27 24.76
CA ASP A 17 8.54 8.67 25.04
C ASP A 17 7.13 8.97 24.53
N TRP A 18 6.72 8.32 23.44
CA TRP A 18 5.38 8.41 22.87
C TRP A 18 4.98 7.13 22.14
N PHE A 19 3.74 6.70 22.33
CA PHE A 19 3.16 5.56 21.63
C PHE A 19 2.06 6.06 20.66
N GLY A 20 2.46 6.41 19.44
CA GLY A 20 1.61 7.02 18.40
C GLY A 20 0.60 6.06 17.76
N ARG A 21 -0.20 6.58 16.82
CA ARG A 21 -1.17 5.80 16.06
C ARG A 21 -1.45 6.46 14.70
N SER A 22 -1.15 5.74 13.62
CA SER A 22 -1.30 6.22 12.23
C SER A 22 -2.69 6.66 11.79
N SER A 23 -3.74 6.36 12.57
CA SER A 23 -5.10 6.86 12.33
C SER A 23 -5.36 8.24 12.96
N ARG A 24 -4.34 8.91 13.50
CA ARG A 24 -4.46 10.25 14.07
C ARG A 24 -4.34 11.32 12.98
N PRO A 25 -4.88 12.54 13.21
CA PRO A 25 -4.86 13.61 12.22
C PRO A 25 -3.46 14.02 11.73
N ALA A 26 -2.45 13.96 12.60
CA ALA A 26 -1.07 14.32 12.27
C ALA A 26 -0.52 13.48 11.10
N ASN A 27 -0.73 12.16 11.13
CA ASN A 27 -0.29 11.26 10.05
C ASN A 27 -1.02 11.54 8.74
N SER A 28 -2.33 11.78 8.81
CA SER A 28 -3.13 12.14 7.63
C SER A 28 -2.59 13.43 6.99
N ALA A 29 -2.35 14.46 7.79
CA ALA A 29 -1.83 15.75 7.31
C ALA A 29 -0.42 15.63 6.69
N LEU A 30 0.49 14.93 7.36
CA LEU A 30 1.83 14.66 6.83
C LEU A 30 1.78 13.82 5.55
N THR A 31 0.92 12.80 5.49
CA THR A 31 0.77 11.96 4.29
C THR A 31 0.31 12.79 3.09
N GLN A 32 -0.66 13.70 3.25
CA GLN A 32 -1.03 14.65 2.19
C GLN A 32 0.17 15.51 1.78
N HIS A 33 0.88 16.06 2.76
CA HIS A 33 2.04 16.91 2.50
C HIS A 33 3.12 16.18 1.68
N PHE A 34 3.49 14.97 2.08
CA PHE A 34 4.45 14.15 1.34
C PHE A 34 3.97 13.84 -0.08
N ALA A 35 2.70 13.45 -0.25
CA ALA A 35 2.13 13.19 -1.57
C ALA A 35 2.19 14.43 -2.48
N GLN A 36 1.78 15.60 -1.98
CA GLN A 36 1.83 16.86 -2.73
C GLN A 36 3.27 17.24 -3.12
N VAL A 37 4.23 17.13 -2.20
CA VAL A 37 5.64 17.44 -2.50
C VAL A 37 6.20 16.47 -3.55
N LEU A 38 5.90 15.17 -3.43
CA LEU A 38 6.35 14.18 -4.41
C LEU A 38 5.74 14.41 -5.79
N GLU A 39 4.45 14.74 -5.86
CA GLU A 39 3.76 15.06 -7.12
C GLU A 39 4.33 16.33 -7.77
N GLN A 40 4.56 17.40 -7.00
CA GLN A 40 5.21 18.63 -7.49
C GLN A 40 6.63 18.40 -8.03
N ASN A 41 7.33 17.37 -7.53
CA ASN A 41 8.65 16.97 -8.02
C ASN A 41 8.60 15.95 -9.16
N GLY A 42 7.42 15.65 -9.72
CA GLY A 42 7.27 14.69 -10.81
C GLY A 42 7.57 13.24 -10.41
N LEU A 43 7.48 12.93 -9.11
CA LEU A 43 7.72 11.59 -8.55
C LEU A 43 6.44 10.78 -8.35
N ILE A 44 5.28 11.34 -8.69
CA ILE A 44 4.00 10.64 -8.71
C ILE A 44 3.40 10.74 -10.09
N GLU A 45 2.85 9.65 -10.60
CA GLU A 45 2.02 9.65 -11.80
C GLU A 45 0.75 8.82 -11.59
N GLU A 46 -0.26 9.11 -12.39
CA GLU A 46 -1.50 8.34 -12.42
C GLU A 46 -1.44 7.28 -13.51
N ARG A 47 -1.91 6.06 -13.20
CA ARG A 47 -2.13 5.00 -14.19
C ARG A 47 -3.50 4.37 -13.98
N THR A 48 -4.16 4.03 -15.08
CA THR A 48 -5.36 3.21 -15.09
C THR A 48 -4.99 1.73 -15.17
N SER A 49 -5.59 0.91 -14.32
CA SER A 49 -5.53 -0.55 -14.41
C SER A 49 -6.93 -1.15 -14.43
N LYS A 50 -7.04 -2.39 -14.91
CA LYS A 50 -8.27 -3.17 -14.84
C LYS A 50 -8.25 -4.01 -13.58
N GLN A 51 -9.32 -3.96 -12.81
CA GLN A 51 -9.49 -4.80 -11.62
C GLN A 51 -10.88 -5.41 -11.59
N VAL A 52 -10.96 -6.54 -10.90
CA VAL A 52 -12.20 -7.26 -10.64
C VAL A 52 -13.01 -6.49 -9.59
N TYR A 53 -14.27 -6.19 -9.88
CA TYR A 53 -15.23 -5.56 -8.99
C TYR A 53 -16.40 -6.51 -8.73
N SER A 54 -16.73 -6.74 -7.46
CA SER A 54 -17.97 -7.45 -7.11
C SER A 54 -19.07 -6.42 -6.89
N VAL A 55 -20.11 -6.50 -7.72
CA VAL A 55 -21.26 -5.59 -7.66
C VAL A 55 -22.04 -5.79 -6.37
N ASP A 56 -22.22 -7.04 -5.93
CA ASP A 56 -22.97 -7.35 -4.72
C ASP A 56 -22.19 -7.00 -3.44
N ASP A 57 -20.84 -7.09 -3.48
CA ASP A 57 -19.99 -6.66 -2.35
C ASP A 57 -19.73 -5.15 -2.35
N GLY A 58 -20.06 -4.45 -3.45
CA GLY A 58 -19.84 -3.01 -3.61
C GLY A 58 -18.37 -2.59 -3.58
N ARG A 59 -17.43 -3.45 -4.00
CA ARG A 59 -15.98 -3.16 -3.91
C ARG A 59 -15.14 -3.87 -4.97
N PHE A 60 -13.95 -3.31 -5.21
CA PHE A 60 -12.87 -4.01 -5.91
C PHE A 60 -12.35 -5.17 -5.06
N LEU A 61 -12.05 -6.28 -5.73
CA LEU A 61 -11.52 -7.50 -5.11
C LEU A 61 -10.01 -7.58 -5.33
N PRO A 62 -9.20 -7.55 -4.27
CA PRO A 62 -7.81 -8.02 -4.33
C PRO A 62 -7.74 -9.42 -4.95
N ASP A 63 -6.66 -9.73 -5.67
CA ASP A 63 -6.51 -10.97 -6.44
C ASP A 63 -6.82 -12.23 -5.64
N ARG A 64 -6.41 -12.28 -4.37
CA ARG A 64 -6.67 -13.40 -3.45
C ARG A 64 -8.15 -13.63 -3.13
N TYR A 65 -9.00 -12.63 -3.36
CA TYR A 65 -10.44 -12.67 -3.13
C TYR A 65 -11.23 -12.94 -4.41
N VAL A 66 -10.54 -13.14 -5.52
CA VAL A 66 -11.11 -13.62 -6.76
C VAL A 66 -10.74 -15.10 -6.90
N GLU A 67 -11.74 -15.95 -7.00
CA GLU A 67 -11.57 -17.35 -7.34
C GLU A 67 -12.31 -17.67 -8.63
N GLY A 68 -11.88 -18.70 -9.34
CA GLY A 68 -12.53 -19.13 -10.57
C GLY A 68 -11.85 -20.34 -11.17
N THR A 69 -12.22 -20.66 -12.39
CA THR A 69 -11.66 -21.79 -13.13
C THR A 69 -10.36 -21.40 -13.81
N CYS A 70 -9.29 -22.16 -13.53
CA CYS A 70 -7.98 -21.96 -14.14
C CYS A 70 -8.07 -22.12 -15.67
N PRO A 71 -7.68 -21.10 -16.46
CA PRO A 71 -7.75 -21.17 -17.92
C PRO A 71 -6.76 -22.18 -18.52
N THR A 72 -5.79 -22.67 -17.74
CA THR A 72 -4.73 -23.57 -18.21
C THR A 72 -5.04 -25.04 -17.94
N CYS A 73 -5.56 -25.37 -16.75
CA CYS A 73 -5.76 -26.77 -16.35
C CYS A 73 -7.20 -27.10 -15.93
N GLY A 74 -8.13 -26.14 -15.99
CA GLY A 74 -9.55 -26.35 -15.64
C GLY A 74 -9.82 -26.53 -14.15
N PHE A 75 -8.89 -26.18 -13.26
CA PHE A 75 -9.12 -26.26 -11.82
C PHE A 75 -10.11 -25.16 -11.38
N GLU A 76 -11.30 -25.55 -10.92
CA GLU A 76 -12.45 -24.66 -10.66
C GLU A 76 -12.29 -23.68 -9.49
N LYS A 77 -11.24 -23.84 -8.67
CA LYS A 77 -10.97 -23.03 -7.48
C LYS A 77 -9.58 -22.39 -7.52
N ALA A 78 -9.14 -22.00 -8.71
CA ALA A 78 -7.90 -21.25 -8.84
C ALA A 78 -8.08 -19.84 -8.26
N ARG A 79 -7.08 -19.37 -7.53
CA ARG A 79 -7.05 -18.01 -7.00
C ARG A 79 -6.58 -17.06 -8.11
N GLY A 80 -6.98 -15.79 -8.02
CA GLY A 80 -6.65 -14.78 -9.01
C GLY A 80 -5.15 -14.55 -9.19
N ASP A 81 -4.33 -14.82 -8.16
CA ASP A 81 -2.87 -14.68 -8.18
C ASP A 81 -2.13 -15.96 -8.63
N GLN A 82 -2.68 -17.14 -8.31
CA GLN A 82 -2.04 -18.42 -8.60
C GLN A 82 -3.04 -19.59 -8.63
N CYS A 83 -2.84 -20.50 -9.58
CA CYS A 83 -3.50 -21.80 -9.56
C CYS A 83 -2.75 -22.79 -8.67
N ASP A 84 -3.37 -23.22 -7.57
CA ASP A 84 -2.77 -24.18 -6.63
C ASP A 84 -2.63 -25.61 -7.22
N ASN A 85 -3.31 -25.92 -8.33
CA ASN A 85 -3.22 -27.23 -8.99
C ASN A 85 -2.05 -27.33 -9.99
N CYS A 86 -1.83 -26.33 -10.85
CA CYS A 86 -0.77 -26.36 -11.85
C CYS A 86 0.40 -25.42 -11.55
N GLY A 87 0.32 -24.64 -10.46
CA GLY A 87 1.35 -23.72 -9.99
C GLY A 87 1.49 -22.43 -10.80
N ARG A 88 0.72 -22.27 -11.89
CA ARG A 88 0.79 -21.11 -12.79
C ARG A 88 0.34 -19.84 -12.09
N LEU A 89 1.12 -18.77 -12.24
CA LEU A 89 0.71 -17.41 -11.86
C LEU A 89 -0.39 -16.93 -12.80
N LEU A 90 -1.44 -16.37 -12.23
CA LEU A 90 -2.62 -15.90 -12.93
C LEU A 90 -2.80 -14.41 -12.73
N ASP A 91 -3.61 -13.81 -13.58
CA ASP A 91 -4.25 -12.51 -13.34
C ASP A 91 -5.74 -12.79 -13.08
N PRO A 92 -6.38 -12.14 -12.08
CA PRO A 92 -7.79 -12.33 -11.81
C PRO A 92 -8.70 -12.12 -13.03
N VAL A 93 -8.30 -11.26 -13.98
CA VAL A 93 -9.09 -10.99 -15.20
C VAL A 93 -9.08 -12.16 -16.19
N ASP A 94 -8.13 -13.10 -16.04
CA ASP A 94 -7.97 -14.28 -16.91
C ASP A 94 -8.74 -15.51 -16.39
N LEU A 95 -9.31 -15.45 -15.18
CA LEU A 95 -10.08 -16.55 -14.62
C LEU A 95 -11.39 -16.76 -15.39
N ILE A 96 -11.73 -18.02 -15.65
CA ILE A 96 -13.02 -18.40 -16.24
C ILE A 96 -14.06 -18.49 -15.10
N ASP A 97 -15.25 -17.93 -15.32
CA ASP A 97 -16.34 -17.87 -14.32
C ASP A 97 -15.87 -17.34 -12.95
N PRO A 98 -15.25 -16.14 -12.88
CA PRO A 98 -14.74 -15.60 -11.63
C PRO A 98 -15.86 -15.30 -10.64
N TYR A 99 -15.57 -15.42 -9.35
CA TYR A 99 -16.47 -15.11 -8.25
C TYR A 99 -15.72 -14.57 -7.03
N SER A 100 -16.44 -13.82 -6.18
CA SER A 100 -15.93 -13.33 -4.90
C SER A 100 -15.78 -14.49 -3.93
N SER A 101 -14.58 -14.78 -3.45
CA SER A 101 -14.39 -15.79 -2.40
C SER A 101 -14.88 -15.30 -1.02
N VAL A 102 -15.22 -14.01 -0.90
CA VAL A 102 -15.77 -13.44 0.34
C VAL A 102 -17.26 -13.69 0.48
N SER A 103 -18.04 -13.48 -0.58
CA SER A 103 -19.50 -13.62 -0.55
C SER A 103 -20.04 -14.78 -1.38
N GLY A 104 -19.22 -15.36 -2.26
CA GLY A 104 -19.65 -16.30 -3.28
C GLY A 104 -20.32 -15.63 -4.49
N SER A 105 -20.39 -14.30 -4.55
CA SER A 105 -21.05 -13.58 -5.65
C SER A 105 -20.34 -13.83 -6.97
N LYS A 106 -21.13 -14.18 -8.00
CA LYS A 106 -20.71 -14.29 -9.40
C LYS A 106 -21.00 -13.02 -10.20
N ASN A 107 -21.58 -12.00 -9.56
CA ASN A 107 -21.88 -10.72 -10.19
C ASN A 107 -20.62 -9.87 -10.23
N ILE A 108 -19.71 -10.27 -11.12
CA ILE A 108 -18.36 -9.76 -11.25
C ILE A 108 -18.25 -8.91 -12.53
N GLU A 109 -17.63 -7.74 -12.40
CA GLU A 109 -17.30 -6.85 -13.51
C GLU A 109 -15.80 -6.56 -13.53
N ILE A 110 -15.24 -6.37 -14.73
CA ILE A 110 -13.91 -5.79 -14.88
C ILE A 110 -14.08 -4.29 -15.06
N ARG A 111 -13.61 -3.50 -14.08
CA ARG A 111 -13.69 -2.05 -14.11
C ARG A 111 -12.31 -1.44 -14.22
N ASP A 112 -12.24 -0.31 -14.93
CA ASP A 112 -11.06 0.54 -14.92
C ASP A 112 -10.99 1.26 -13.57
N THR A 113 -9.80 1.32 -13.00
CA THR A 113 -9.53 2.00 -11.73
C THR A 113 -8.21 2.76 -11.83
N ASN A 114 -8.20 4.00 -11.36
CA ASN A 114 -7.00 4.83 -11.36
C ASN A 114 -6.24 4.67 -10.05
N HIS A 115 -4.92 4.64 -10.15
CA HIS A 115 -4.03 4.65 -9.00
C HIS A 115 -2.88 5.62 -9.22
N LEU A 116 -2.50 6.29 -8.14
CA LEU A 116 -1.23 7.01 -8.07
C LEU A 116 -0.08 6.02 -7.88
N TYR A 117 1.01 6.23 -8.60
CA TYR A 117 2.25 5.44 -8.55
C TYR A 117 3.42 6.32 -8.13
N LEU A 118 4.18 5.88 -7.12
CA LEU A 118 5.46 6.48 -6.77
C LEU A 118 6.54 6.02 -7.77
N LEU A 119 7.14 6.98 -8.46
CA LEU A 119 8.20 6.81 -9.45
C LEU A 119 9.58 6.67 -8.80
N GLN A 120 9.71 5.71 -7.88
CA GLN A 120 10.97 5.39 -7.23
C GLN A 120 12.08 4.95 -8.20
N THR A 121 11.72 4.56 -9.42
CA THR A 121 12.62 4.37 -10.56
C THR A 121 13.55 5.57 -10.76
N GLN A 122 13.03 6.79 -10.63
CA GLN A 122 13.78 8.03 -10.82
C GLN A 122 14.74 8.34 -9.66
N MET A 123 14.58 7.66 -8.53
CA MET A 123 15.40 7.88 -7.33
C MET A 123 16.48 6.82 -7.14
N GLN A 124 16.53 5.80 -8.01
CA GLN A 124 17.38 4.63 -7.82
C GLN A 124 18.85 4.98 -7.60
N ASP A 125 19.44 5.83 -8.45
CA ASP A 125 20.85 6.19 -8.35
C ASP A 125 21.14 6.95 -7.05
N LYS A 126 20.25 7.87 -6.66
CA LYS A 126 20.37 8.60 -5.39
C LYS A 126 20.28 7.66 -4.18
N ILE A 127 19.39 6.68 -4.22
CA ILE A 127 19.25 5.67 -3.16
C ILE A 127 20.50 4.78 -3.15
N ARG A 128 21.02 4.38 -4.31
CA ARG A 128 22.26 3.61 -4.44
C ARG A 128 23.44 4.34 -3.80
N ASP A 129 23.61 5.61 -4.13
CA ASP A 129 24.68 6.44 -3.56
C ASP A 129 24.55 6.55 -2.05
N TRP A 130 23.34 6.71 -1.54
CA TRP A 130 23.08 6.74 -0.10
C TRP A 130 23.44 5.42 0.58
N VAL A 131 22.98 4.28 0.03
CA VAL A 131 23.30 2.93 0.53
C VAL A 131 24.81 2.69 0.49
N ASN A 132 25.50 3.07 -0.58
CA ASN A 132 26.96 2.96 -0.67
C ASN A 132 27.68 3.81 0.39
N SER A 133 27.17 5.02 0.67
CA SER A 133 27.79 5.93 1.63
C SER A 133 27.56 5.54 3.10
N LYS A 134 26.46 4.84 3.41
CA LYS A 134 26.05 4.52 4.81
C LYS A 134 26.08 3.04 5.14
N GLY A 135 25.99 2.17 4.14
CA GLY A 135 25.75 0.73 4.32
C GLY A 135 26.81 0.03 5.16
N ALA A 136 28.05 0.53 5.18
CA ALA A 136 29.09 -0.01 6.06
C ALA A 136 28.74 0.03 7.56
N GLN A 137 27.80 0.89 7.98
CA GLN A 137 27.33 1.03 9.37
C GLN A 137 26.06 0.22 9.66
N TRP A 138 25.48 -0.45 8.66
CA TRP A 138 24.23 -1.18 8.81
C TRP A 138 24.48 -2.69 9.00
N PRO A 139 23.50 -3.44 9.53
CA PRO A 139 23.55 -4.90 9.51
C PRO A 139 23.73 -5.43 8.09
N GLY A 140 24.64 -6.39 7.90
CA GLY A 140 24.98 -6.91 6.57
C GLY A 140 23.78 -7.46 5.78
N LEU A 141 22.80 -8.06 6.46
CA LEU A 141 21.55 -8.52 5.85
C LEU A 141 20.74 -7.37 5.24
N ALA A 142 20.64 -6.23 5.93
CA ALA A 142 19.88 -5.07 5.44
C ALA A 142 20.54 -4.49 4.18
N VAL A 143 21.87 -4.38 4.17
CA VAL A 143 22.64 -3.91 3.00
C VAL A 143 22.49 -4.87 1.82
N SER A 144 22.56 -6.18 2.07
CA SER A 144 22.40 -7.21 1.04
C SER A 144 21.01 -7.15 0.39
N ILE A 145 19.94 -7.01 1.19
CA ILE A 145 18.58 -6.87 0.68
C ILE A 145 18.44 -5.57 -0.13
N ALA A 146 18.94 -4.44 0.39
CA ALA A 146 18.88 -3.17 -0.31
C ALA A 146 19.58 -3.24 -1.68
N ASN A 147 20.80 -3.79 -1.72
CA ASN A 147 21.55 -3.95 -2.97
C ASN A 147 20.82 -4.88 -3.94
N LYS A 148 20.29 -6.01 -3.48
CA LYS A 148 19.51 -6.92 -4.35
C LYS A 148 18.36 -6.17 -5.05
N TRP A 149 17.56 -5.42 -4.30
CA TRP A 149 16.43 -4.66 -4.88
C TRP A 149 16.88 -3.61 -5.89
N LEU A 150 17.96 -2.91 -5.59
CA LEU A 150 18.50 -1.90 -6.49
C LEU A 150 19.15 -2.53 -7.74
N ASP A 151 19.73 -3.74 -7.62
CA ASP A 151 20.35 -4.49 -8.73
C ASP A 151 19.29 -5.06 -9.68
N GLU A 152 18.15 -5.49 -9.14
CA GLU A 152 16.96 -5.90 -9.93
C GLU A 152 16.31 -4.71 -10.66
N GLY A 153 16.53 -3.50 -10.17
CA GLY A 153 15.92 -2.28 -10.67
C GLY A 153 14.63 -1.94 -9.93
N LEU A 154 14.58 -0.76 -9.31
CA LEU A 154 13.37 -0.26 -8.69
C LEU A 154 12.30 -0.02 -9.76
N ILE A 155 11.08 -0.47 -9.48
CA ILE A 155 9.92 -0.23 -10.33
C ILE A 155 8.95 0.74 -9.67
N ALA A 156 8.11 1.40 -10.46
CA ALA A 156 7.05 2.25 -9.94
C ALA A 156 6.06 1.41 -9.09
N ARG A 157 5.58 1.97 -7.97
CA ARG A 157 4.68 1.26 -7.04
C ARG A 157 3.40 2.04 -6.80
N ALA A 158 2.26 1.38 -6.90
CA ALA A 158 0.96 1.99 -6.60
C ALA A 158 0.87 2.35 -5.11
N ILE A 159 0.62 3.63 -4.81
CA ILE A 159 0.51 4.20 -3.46
C ILE A 159 -0.93 4.49 -3.05
N THR A 160 -1.93 4.03 -3.80
CA THR A 160 -3.36 4.16 -3.47
C THR A 160 -4.06 2.81 -3.52
N ARG A 161 -5.19 2.67 -2.84
CA ARG A 161 -6.01 1.45 -2.81
C ARG A 161 -7.49 1.79 -2.80
N ASP A 162 -8.27 0.90 -3.42
CA ASP A 162 -9.73 0.88 -3.38
C ASP A 162 -10.22 0.30 -2.04
N LEU A 163 -10.02 1.05 -0.97
CA LEU A 163 -10.43 0.68 0.39
C LEU A 163 -11.12 1.88 1.04
N SER A 164 -12.10 1.59 1.89
CA SER A 164 -12.81 2.61 2.67
C SER A 164 -12.08 3.03 3.95
N TRP A 165 -11.05 2.29 4.37
CA TRP A 165 -10.31 2.56 5.60
C TRP A 165 -8.83 2.85 5.33
N GLY A 166 -8.42 4.09 5.63
CA GLY A 166 -7.06 4.59 5.45
C GLY A 166 -7.04 6.12 5.39
N VAL A 167 -5.89 6.70 5.06
CA VAL A 167 -5.77 8.14 4.81
C VAL A 167 -6.41 8.46 3.45
N PRO A 168 -7.43 9.35 3.35
CA PRO A 168 -8.08 9.68 2.08
C PRO A 168 -7.10 10.35 1.11
N VAL A 169 -7.37 10.29 -0.19
CA VAL A 169 -6.56 11.02 -1.18
C VAL A 169 -7.20 12.37 -1.48
N LEU A 170 -6.56 13.45 -1.05
CA LEU A 170 -7.10 14.82 -1.17
C LEU A 170 -6.35 15.64 -2.21
N ASP A 171 -7.02 16.66 -2.75
CA ASP A 171 -6.40 17.69 -3.57
C ASP A 171 -5.69 18.77 -2.72
N ALA A 172 -5.13 19.79 -3.38
CA ALA A 172 -4.41 20.88 -2.71
C ALA A 172 -5.30 21.74 -1.80
N ASP A 173 -6.61 21.76 -2.04
CA ASP A 173 -7.59 22.52 -1.26
C ASP A 173 -8.19 21.69 -0.11
N GLY A 174 -7.79 20.41 0.02
CA GLY A 174 -8.26 19.49 1.04
C GLY A 174 -9.57 18.80 0.72
N ASN A 175 -10.07 18.91 -0.52
CA ASN A 175 -11.25 18.16 -0.97
C ASN A 175 -10.84 16.78 -1.49
N PRO A 176 -11.77 15.79 -1.54
CA PRO A 176 -11.49 14.53 -2.21
C PRO A 176 -10.96 14.77 -3.63
N ARG A 177 -9.79 14.21 -3.96
CA ARG A 177 -9.20 14.37 -5.28
C ARG A 177 -10.16 13.77 -6.32
N PRO A 178 -10.49 14.49 -7.42
CA PRO A 178 -11.38 13.97 -8.45
C PRO A 178 -10.96 12.59 -8.95
N GLY A 179 -11.85 11.60 -8.89
CA GLY A 179 -11.58 10.21 -9.26
C GLY A 179 -10.93 9.34 -8.17
N TYR A 180 -10.75 9.89 -6.97
CA TYR A 180 -10.19 9.20 -5.79
C TYR A 180 -11.07 9.31 -4.55
N GLU A 181 -12.35 9.64 -4.73
CA GLU A 181 -13.32 9.85 -3.64
C GLU A 181 -13.45 8.62 -2.74
N ASP A 182 -13.39 7.42 -3.33
CA ASP A 182 -13.49 6.14 -2.64
C ASP A 182 -12.13 5.43 -2.47
N LYS A 183 -11.02 6.20 -2.48
CA LYS A 183 -9.66 5.69 -2.39
C LYS A 183 -8.91 6.24 -1.20
N VAL A 184 -7.99 5.43 -0.70
CA VAL A 184 -7.07 5.78 0.38
C VAL A 184 -5.63 5.55 -0.06
N PHE A 185 -4.68 6.20 0.61
CA PHE A 185 -3.27 5.86 0.48
C PHE A 185 -3.02 4.42 0.93
N TYR A 186 -2.14 3.74 0.19
CA TYR A 186 -1.73 2.39 0.52
C TYR A 186 -0.87 2.39 1.79
N VAL A 187 -1.11 1.44 2.70
CA VAL A 187 -0.44 1.38 4.00
C VAL A 187 1.10 1.40 3.93
N TRP A 188 1.69 0.90 2.84
CA TRP A 188 3.15 0.90 2.66
C TRP A 188 3.72 2.28 2.32
N PHE A 189 2.87 3.23 1.95
CA PHE A 189 3.23 4.61 1.71
C PHE A 189 3.13 5.46 2.98
N ASP A 190 2.02 5.37 3.73
CA ASP A 190 1.77 6.23 4.90
C ASP A 190 2.34 5.66 6.22
N ALA A 191 2.46 4.35 6.39
CA ALA A 191 2.95 3.78 7.66
C ALA A 191 4.37 4.26 8.05
N PRO A 192 5.34 4.43 7.14
CA PRO A 192 6.63 5.03 7.49
C PRO A 192 6.55 6.51 7.88
N ILE A 193 5.53 7.24 7.41
CA ILE A 193 5.32 8.66 7.71
C ILE A 193 4.91 8.83 9.18
N GLU A 194 4.22 7.84 9.76
CA GLU A 194 3.79 7.84 11.16
C GLU A 194 4.96 8.00 12.14
N TYR A 195 6.19 7.59 11.81
CA TYR A 195 7.33 7.85 12.68
C TYR A 195 7.56 9.36 12.91
N ILE A 196 7.31 10.17 11.89
CA ILE A 196 7.40 11.64 11.97
C ILE A 196 6.16 12.18 12.67
N ALA A 197 4.97 11.68 12.31
CA ALA A 197 3.71 12.13 12.89
C ALA A 197 3.62 11.85 14.40
N ALA A 198 4.00 10.66 14.85
CA ALA A 198 4.10 10.31 16.26
C ALA A 198 5.06 11.23 17.02
N THR A 199 6.12 11.70 16.38
CA THR A 199 7.05 12.68 16.97
C THR A 199 6.41 14.07 17.07
N GLN A 200 5.62 14.49 16.08
CA GLN A 200 4.83 15.73 16.16
C GLN A 200 3.79 15.66 17.28
N GLU A 201 3.07 14.55 17.39
CA GLU A 201 2.10 14.34 18.46
C GLU A 201 2.73 14.41 19.85
N TRP A 202 3.92 13.82 20.02
CA TRP A 202 4.69 13.93 21.24
C TRP A 202 5.06 15.38 21.56
N ALA A 203 5.57 16.12 20.57
CA ALA A 203 5.97 17.51 20.73
C ALA A 203 4.78 18.39 21.14
N GLU A 204 3.65 18.25 20.44
CA GLU A 204 2.39 18.94 20.75
C GLU A 204 1.86 18.60 22.15
N ALA A 205 1.90 17.32 22.54
CA ALA A 205 1.42 16.87 23.83
C ALA A 205 2.31 17.29 25.01
N THR A 206 3.60 17.53 24.78
CA THR A 206 4.59 17.86 25.81
C THR A 206 5.03 19.33 25.81
N GLY A 207 4.62 20.12 24.81
CA GLY A 207 4.96 21.53 24.67
C GLY A 207 6.39 21.78 24.20
N ASN A 208 6.96 20.87 23.40
CA ASN A 208 8.27 21.00 22.76
C ASN A 208 8.18 21.47 21.30
#